data_AF-A0A0M0L578-F1
#
_entry.id   AF-A0A0M0L578-F1
#
_cell.length_a   1.000
_cell.length_b   1.000
_cell.length_c   1.000
_cell.angle_alpha   90.00
_cell.angle_beta   90.00
_cell.angle_gamma   90.00
#
_symmetry.space_group_name_H-M   'P 1'
#
loop_
_entity.id
_entity.type
_entity.pdbx_description
1 polymer ?
#
loop_
_entity_poly.entity_id
_entity_poly.type
_entity_poly.pdbx_seq_one_letter_code
_entity_poly.pdbx_strand_id
1 'polypeptide(L)'
;MLEGYDYAKEYGQDLISCEDKIEAKVYYYQLRERVMKKLRNVSEYVDELQIDYSPGSLLVLELLYFDLYETNRFDVLDITRQEMEECLAVYLGEVTTAQVSDVDWVVEEYPFIEGKYIMGIRQGTYTLYVGTSFLDHYKSHSNQTLYYHFRSFQKRAS
;
A
#
# COMPACT_ATOMS: atom_id res chain seq x y z
N MET A 1 9.12 -25.52 6.93
CA MET A 1 10.18 -24.70 6.28
C MET A 1 10.07 -24.69 4.75
N LEU A 2 9.47 -25.71 4.12
CA LEU A 2 9.16 -25.73 2.67
C LEU A 2 7.97 -24.82 2.31
N GLU A 3 6.92 -24.79 3.13
CA GLU A 3 5.69 -24.00 2.86
C GLU A 3 5.93 -22.49 2.69
N GLY A 4 6.84 -21.89 3.47
CA GLY A 4 7.13 -20.46 3.36
C GLY A 4 7.91 -20.08 2.09
N TYR A 5 8.67 -21.01 1.53
CA TYR A 5 9.40 -20.81 0.29
C TYR A 5 8.47 -20.90 -0.93
N ASP A 6 7.53 -21.85 -0.92
CA ASP A 6 6.54 -21.99 -1.98
C ASP A 6 5.60 -20.78 -2.01
N TYR A 7 5.16 -20.30 -0.85
CA TYR A 7 4.35 -19.07 -0.75
C TYR A 7 5.08 -17.83 -1.27
N ALA A 8 6.38 -17.68 -0.95
CA ALA A 8 7.18 -16.57 -1.46
C ALA A 8 7.31 -16.63 -3.00
N LYS A 9 7.39 -17.82 -3.59
CA LYS A 9 7.41 -17.96 -5.06
C LYS A 9 6.06 -17.68 -5.68
N GLU A 10 4.97 -18.19 -5.12
CA GLU A 10 3.61 -17.92 -5.61
C GLU A 10 3.34 -16.42 -5.62
N TYR A 11 3.63 -15.73 -4.52
CA TYR A 11 3.53 -14.27 -4.45
C TYR A 11 4.35 -13.56 -5.53
N GLY A 12 5.58 -14.02 -5.76
CA GLY A 12 6.45 -13.46 -6.78
C GLY A 12 5.89 -13.53 -8.20
N GLN A 13 4.98 -14.48 -8.49
CA GLN A 13 4.37 -14.59 -9.81
C GLN A 13 3.47 -13.40 -10.15
N ASP A 14 2.79 -12.86 -9.13
CA ASP A 14 1.86 -11.74 -9.27
C ASP A 14 2.55 -10.37 -9.33
N LEU A 15 3.86 -10.32 -9.02
CA LEU A 15 4.65 -9.11 -9.15
C LEU A 15 4.83 -8.71 -10.63
N ILE A 16 5.08 -7.43 -10.87
CA ILE A 16 5.35 -6.94 -12.22
C ILE A 16 6.67 -7.53 -12.73
N SER A 17 6.67 -7.94 -14.00
CA SER A 17 7.89 -8.33 -14.73
C SER A 17 8.41 -7.12 -15.50
N CYS A 18 9.69 -6.79 -15.32
CA CYS A 18 10.37 -5.72 -16.04
C CYS A 18 11.76 -6.20 -16.50
N GLU A 19 12.27 -5.63 -17.58
CA GLU A 19 13.62 -5.88 -18.09
C GLU A 19 14.67 -5.39 -17.09
N ASP A 20 14.42 -4.24 -16.48
CA ASP A 20 15.33 -3.64 -15.51
C ASP A 20 14.61 -2.82 -14.43
N LYS A 21 15.42 -2.36 -13.47
CA LYS A 21 14.97 -1.54 -12.34
C LYS A 21 14.43 -0.17 -12.76
N ILE A 22 14.87 0.37 -13.90
CA ILE A 22 14.41 1.68 -14.39
C ILE A 22 12.97 1.55 -14.86
N GLU A 23 12.67 0.53 -15.66
CA GLU A 23 11.31 0.23 -16.11
C GLU A 23 10.37 -0.01 -14.92
N ALA A 24 10.81 -0.81 -13.93
CA ALA A 24 10.03 -1.05 -12.72
C ALA A 24 9.72 0.25 -11.94
N LYS A 25 10.69 1.18 -11.85
CA LYS A 25 10.45 2.49 -11.23
C LYS A 25 9.41 3.32 -11.99
N VAL A 26 9.45 3.31 -13.32
CA VAL A 26 8.45 3.99 -14.15
C VAL A 26 7.07 3.41 -13.91
N TYR A 27 6.95 2.07 -13.93
CA TYR A 27 5.70 1.38 -13.65
C TYR A 27 5.13 1.76 -12.29
N TYR A 28 5.93 1.68 -11.23
CA TYR A 28 5.47 1.97 -9.87
C TYR A 28 5.17 3.45 -9.63
N TYR A 29 5.85 4.36 -10.31
CA TYR A 29 5.47 5.77 -10.32
C TYR A 29 4.07 5.97 -10.95
N GLN A 30 3.83 5.36 -12.11
CA GLN A 30 2.52 5.43 -12.78
C GLN A 30 1.41 4.76 -11.96
N LEU A 31 1.72 3.67 -11.26
CA LEU A 31 0.81 3.02 -10.33
C LEU A 31 0.34 3.99 -9.25
N ARG A 32 1.29 4.68 -8.60
CA ARG A 32 1.01 5.65 -7.54
C ARG A 32 0.12 6.78 -8.07
N GLU A 33 0.43 7.34 -9.23
CA GLU A 33 -0.39 8.37 -9.87
C GLU A 33 -1.83 7.89 -10.15
N ARG A 34 -1.99 6.67 -10.68
CA ARG A 34 -3.30 6.05 -10.93
C ARG A 34 -4.10 5.88 -9.64
N VAL A 35 -3.46 5.40 -8.58
CA VAL A 35 -4.08 5.24 -7.27
C VAL A 35 -4.49 6.59 -6.68
N MET A 36 -3.62 7.60 -6.72
CA MET A 36 -3.92 8.92 -6.20
C MET A 36 -5.08 9.58 -6.95
N LYS A 37 -5.19 9.36 -8.26
CA LYS A 37 -6.36 9.78 -9.03
C LYS A 37 -7.63 9.05 -8.58
N LYS A 38 -7.57 7.74 -8.36
CA LYS A 38 -8.72 6.95 -7.90
C LYS A 38 -9.18 7.40 -6.50
N LEU A 39 -8.27 7.63 -5.57
CA LEU A 39 -8.59 8.15 -4.24
C LEU A 39 -9.23 9.53 -4.26
N ARG A 40 -8.77 10.43 -5.15
CA ARG A 40 -9.43 11.73 -5.35
C ARG A 40 -10.87 11.57 -5.84
N ASN A 41 -11.12 10.66 -6.77
CA ASN A 41 -12.49 10.37 -7.20
C ASN A 41 -13.33 9.82 -6.04
N VAL A 42 -12.79 8.91 -5.22
CA VAL A 42 -13.50 8.37 -4.04
C VAL A 42 -13.84 9.48 -3.04
N SER A 43 -12.93 10.43 -2.80
CA SER A 43 -13.21 11.59 -1.93
C SER A 43 -14.32 12.52 -2.42
N GLU A 44 -14.71 12.45 -3.70
CA GLU A 44 -15.87 13.20 -4.21
C GLU A 44 -17.21 12.58 -3.76
N TYR A 45 -17.21 11.32 -3.35
CA TYR A 45 -18.41 10.60 -2.89
C TYR A 45 -18.52 10.47 -1.37
N VAL A 46 -17.44 10.77 -0.64
CA VAL A 46 -17.34 10.58 0.81
C VAL A 46 -16.85 11.88 1.43
N ASP A 47 -17.77 12.67 1.99
CA ASP A 47 -17.51 14.02 2.51
C ASP A 47 -16.39 14.05 3.57
N GLU A 48 -16.34 13.03 4.42
CA GLU A 48 -15.35 12.91 5.50
C GLU A 48 -13.93 12.59 4.99
N LEU A 49 -13.81 12.04 3.78
CA LEU A 49 -12.52 11.64 3.22
C LEU A 49 -11.88 12.80 2.46
N GLN A 50 -10.86 13.42 3.06
CA GLN A 50 -10.02 14.43 2.41
C GLN A 50 -8.64 13.87 2.13
N ILE A 51 -8.20 13.84 0.87
CA ILE A 51 -6.88 13.31 0.48
C ILE A 51 -5.80 14.39 0.70
N ASP A 52 -5.47 14.67 1.97
CA ASP A 52 -4.58 15.76 2.39
C ASP A 52 -3.21 15.31 2.91
N TYR A 53 -2.93 14.00 2.82
CA TYR A 53 -1.69 13.35 3.26
C TYR A 53 -1.44 13.44 4.76
N SER A 54 -2.48 13.69 5.56
CA SER A 54 -2.40 13.70 7.01
C SER A 54 -2.53 12.27 7.59
N PRO A 55 -2.08 12.04 8.83
CA PRO A 55 -2.41 10.80 9.55
C PRO A 55 -3.91 10.62 9.77
N GLY A 56 -4.67 11.73 9.79
CA GLY A 56 -6.12 11.72 9.95
C GLY A 56 -6.83 11.19 8.70
N SER A 57 -6.44 11.66 7.52
CA SER A 57 -7.00 11.15 6.26
C SER A 57 -6.70 9.67 6.04
N LEU A 58 -5.51 9.21 6.45
CA LEU A 58 -5.13 7.80 6.43
C LEU A 58 -6.10 6.95 7.27
N LEU A 59 -6.41 7.41 8.48
CA LEU A 59 -7.34 6.74 9.38
C LEU A 59 -8.76 6.70 8.80
N VAL A 60 -9.24 7.83 8.25
CA VAL A 60 -10.56 7.89 7.61
C VAL A 60 -10.65 6.92 6.42
N LEU A 61 -9.61 6.85 5.59
CA LEU A 61 -9.57 5.91 4.47
C LEU A 61 -9.63 4.45 4.92
N GLU A 62 -8.92 4.10 5.99
CA GLU A 62 -8.96 2.75 6.57
C GLU A 62 -10.34 2.42 7.16
N LEU A 63 -10.96 3.37 7.86
CA LEU A 63 -12.34 3.19 8.38
C LEU A 63 -13.35 3.00 7.25
N LEU A 64 -13.24 3.77 6.16
CA LEU A 64 -14.06 3.60 4.97
C LEU A 64 -13.92 2.20 4.37
N TYR A 65 -12.69 1.66 4.28
CA TYR A 65 -12.49 0.29 3.80
C TYR A 65 -13.25 -0.74 4.65
N PHE A 66 -13.18 -0.64 5.97
CA PHE A 66 -13.86 -1.58 6.86
C PHE A 66 -15.39 -1.46 6.76
N ASP A 67 -15.92 -0.23 6.67
CA ASP A 67 -17.36 -0.01 6.47
C ASP A 67 -17.85 -0.64 5.15
N LEU A 68 -17.13 -0.42 4.05
CA LEU A 68 -17.45 -1.01 2.74
C LEU A 68 -17.36 -2.54 2.77
N TYR A 69 -16.41 -3.10 3.53
CA TYR A 69 -16.26 -4.53 3.70
C TYR A 69 -17.41 -5.14 4.51
N GLU A 70 -17.73 -4.57 5.67
CA GLU A 70 -18.79 -5.05 6.55
C GLU A 70 -20.18 -4.96 5.90
N THR A 71 -20.40 -3.93 5.09
CA THR A 71 -21.66 -3.73 4.36
C THR A 71 -21.69 -4.42 2.99
N ASN A 72 -20.55 -4.90 2.50
CA ASN A 72 -20.34 -5.42 1.14
C ASN A 72 -20.78 -4.42 0.05
N ARG A 73 -20.32 -3.17 0.17
CA ARG A 73 -20.76 -2.02 -0.67
C ARG A 73 -19.65 -1.34 -1.48
N PHE A 74 -18.58 -2.05 -1.82
CA PHE A 74 -17.54 -1.50 -2.70
C PHE A 74 -18.10 -1.06 -4.08
N ASP A 75 -19.21 -1.64 -4.51
CA ASP A 75 -19.93 -1.29 -5.74
C ASP A 75 -20.39 0.18 -5.81
N VAL A 76 -20.64 0.82 -4.66
CA VAL A 76 -21.10 2.22 -4.61
C VAL A 76 -20.03 3.22 -5.04
N LEU A 77 -18.76 2.80 -4.99
CA LEU A 77 -17.61 3.61 -5.37
C LEU A 77 -16.99 3.16 -6.70
N ASP A 78 -17.62 2.21 -7.41
CA ASP A 78 -17.10 1.59 -8.64
C ASP A 78 -15.65 1.10 -8.47
N ILE A 79 -15.36 0.47 -7.33
CA ILE A 79 -14.05 -0.04 -6.98
C ILE A 79 -14.18 -1.48 -6.49
N THR A 80 -13.20 -2.33 -6.81
CA THR A 80 -13.12 -3.66 -6.19
C THR A 80 -12.43 -3.58 -4.83
N ARG A 81 -12.65 -4.58 -3.97
CA ARG A 81 -11.94 -4.71 -2.70
C ARG A 81 -10.41 -4.67 -2.90
N GLN A 82 -9.90 -5.42 -3.88
CA GLN A 82 -8.47 -5.50 -4.15
C GLN A 82 -7.89 -4.15 -4.61
N GLU A 83 -8.63 -3.39 -5.42
CA GLU A 83 -8.21 -2.04 -5.81
C GLU A 83 -8.24 -1.08 -4.61
N MET A 84 -9.19 -1.23 -3.69
CA MET A 84 -9.20 -0.44 -2.46
C MET A 84 -8.01 -0.80 -1.55
N GLU A 85 -7.65 -2.09 -1.45
CA GLU A 85 -6.44 -2.54 -0.73
C GLU A 85 -5.15 -1.99 -1.37
N GLU A 86 -5.07 -1.94 -2.70
CA GLU A 86 -3.98 -1.26 -3.42
C GLU A 86 -3.93 0.24 -3.09
N CYS A 87 -5.10 0.88 -3.00
CA CYS A 87 -5.21 2.29 -2.64
C CYS A 87 -4.73 2.57 -1.22
N LEU A 88 -5.16 1.75 -0.26
CA LEU A 88 -4.73 1.79 1.14
C LEU A 88 -3.21 1.71 1.26
N ALA A 89 -2.64 0.71 0.58
CA ALA A 89 -1.22 0.40 0.62
C ALA A 89 -0.37 1.58 0.09
N VAL A 90 -0.73 2.12 -1.07
CA VAL A 90 -0.03 3.27 -1.66
C VAL A 90 -0.22 4.53 -0.82
N TYR A 91 -1.45 4.79 -0.33
CA TYR A 91 -1.73 6.00 0.42
C TYR A 91 -1.00 6.05 1.76
N LEU A 92 -0.85 4.90 2.43
CA LEU A 92 0.05 4.78 3.58
C LEU A 92 1.46 5.27 3.24
N GLY A 93 2.00 4.87 2.09
CA GLY A 93 3.32 5.31 1.66
C GLY A 93 3.40 6.80 1.38
N GLU A 94 2.39 7.38 0.72
CA GLU A 94 2.34 8.82 0.48
C GLU A 94 2.26 9.63 1.79
N VAL A 95 1.39 9.22 2.72
CA VAL A 95 1.28 9.85 4.04
C VAL A 95 2.59 9.70 4.82
N THR A 96 3.20 8.52 4.81
CA THR A 96 4.42 8.27 5.58
C THR A 96 5.59 9.10 5.03
N THR A 97 5.78 9.13 3.71
CA THR A 97 6.85 9.92 3.07
C THR A 97 6.63 11.44 3.21
N ALA A 98 5.38 11.90 3.32
CA ALA A 98 5.06 13.30 3.57
C ALA A 98 5.26 13.72 5.04
N GLN A 99 5.00 12.83 6.00
CA GLN A 99 4.89 13.16 7.43
C GLN A 99 6.07 12.69 8.29
N VAL A 100 6.92 11.78 7.78
CA VAL A 100 8.04 11.20 8.53
C VAL A 100 9.33 11.47 7.76
N SER A 101 10.35 12.01 8.46
CA SER A 101 11.66 12.25 7.86
C SER A 101 12.38 10.95 7.52
N ASP A 102 13.27 11.04 6.53
CA ASP A 102 14.13 9.94 6.09
C ASP A 102 13.35 8.68 5.65
N VAL A 103 12.15 8.88 5.12
CA VAL A 103 11.34 7.84 4.48
C VAL A 103 11.27 8.06 2.99
N ASP A 104 11.70 7.06 2.21
CA ASP A 104 11.71 7.11 0.76
C ASP A 104 10.95 5.93 0.13
N TRP A 105 10.39 6.18 -1.04
CA TRP A 105 9.92 5.11 -1.92
C TRP A 105 11.10 4.33 -2.50
N VAL A 106 11.03 3.01 -2.42
CA VAL A 106 12.02 2.10 -2.97
C VAL A 106 11.35 1.11 -3.92
N VAL A 107 12.06 0.78 -4.98
CA VAL A 107 11.72 -0.32 -5.90
C VAL A 107 12.93 -1.24 -5.93
N GLU A 108 12.71 -2.53 -5.77
CA GLU A 108 13.76 -3.54 -5.71
C GLU A 108 13.36 -4.80 -6.47
N GLU A 109 14.34 -5.53 -6.94
CA GLU A 109 14.12 -6.83 -7.55
C GLU A 109 13.73 -7.84 -6.47
N TYR A 110 12.76 -8.68 -6.79
CA TYR A 110 12.26 -9.69 -5.89
C TYR A 110 13.24 -10.87 -5.80
N PRO A 111 13.71 -11.24 -4.60
CA PRO A 111 14.86 -12.13 -4.46
C PRO A 111 14.63 -13.58 -4.92
N PHE A 112 13.37 -13.99 -5.13
CA PHE A 112 13.03 -15.37 -5.48
C PHE A 112 12.75 -15.59 -6.97
N ILE A 113 12.52 -14.53 -7.75
CA ILE A 113 12.19 -14.61 -9.17
C ILE A 113 12.86 -13.45 -9.90
N GLU A 114 13.81 -13.77 -10.77
CA GLU A 114 14.53 -12.80 -11.60
C GLU A 114 13.56 -12.00 -12.49
N GLY A 115 13.84 -10.70 -12.63
CA GLY A 115 13.03 -9.79 -13.44
C GLY A 115 11.68 -9.43 -12.82
N LYS A 116 11.35 -9.93 -11.62
CA LYS A 116 10.19 -9.46 -10.85
C LYS A 116 10.59 -8.33 -9.92
N TYR A 117 9.76 -7.32 -9.81
CA TYR A 117 10.05 -6.15 -8.96
C TYR A 117 8.95 -5.90 -7.94
N ILE A 118 9.33 -5.30 -6.82
CA ILE A 118 8.44 -4.94 -5.72
C ILE A 118 8.71 -3.50 -5.26
N MET A 119 7.65 -2.81 -4.86
CA MET A 119 7.70 -1.46 -4.29
C MET A 119 7.51 -1.48 -2.78
N GLY A 120 8.23 -0.61 -2.08
CA GLY A 120 8.15 -0.41 -0.65
C GLY A 120 8.39 1.04 -0.23
N ILE A 121 8.18 1.31 1.05
CA ILE A 121 8.69 2.51 1.73
C ILE A 121 9.79 2.10 2.71
N ARG A 122 10.89 2.86 2.72
CA ARG A 122 12.10 2.56 3.49
C ARG A 122 12.46 3.70 4.42
N GLN A 123 12.83 3.34 5.66
CA GLN A 123 13.43 4.23 6.65
C GLN A 123 14.66 3.56 7.27
N GLY A 124 15.86 4.05 6.92
CA GLY A 124 17.10 3.39 7.29
C GLY A 124 17.14 1.93 6.81
N THR A 125 17.26 0.98 7.74
CA THR A 125 17.27 -0.47 7.44
C THR A 125 15.88 -1.10 7.39
N TYR A 126 14.84 -0.37 7.80
CA TYR A 126 13.48 -0.88 7.81
C TYR A 126 12.81 -0.61 6.46
N THR A 127 12.24 -1.65 5.84
CA THR A 127 11.46 -1.52 4.60
C THR A 127 10.11 -2.20 4.79
N LEU A 128 9.03 -1.50 4.47
CA LEU A 128 7.69 -2.05 4.37
C LEU A 128 7.34 -2.19 2.89
N TYR A 129 7.19 -3.42 2.40
CA TYR A 129 6.79 -3.67 1.02
C TYR A 129 5.27 -3.54 0.88
N VAL A 130 4.84 -2.64 0.02
CA VAL A 130 3.45 -2.20 -0.05
C VAL A 130 2.56 -3.27 -0.69
N GLY A 131 3.07 -4.02 -1.66
CA GLY A 131 2.33 -5.10 -2.33
C GLY A 131 2.07 -6.35 -1.48
N THR A 132 2.81 -6.58 -0.38
CA THR A 132 2.60 -7.73 0.52
C THR A 132 1.82 -7.37 1.77
N SER A 133 1.78 -6.09 2.15
CA SER A 133 1.39 -5.69 3.50
C SER A 133 -0.11 -5.56 3.72
N PHE A 134 -0.91 -5.50 2.64
CA PHE A 134 -2.33 -5.15 2.72
C PHE A 134 -3.27 -6.10 1.95
N LEU A 135 -2.74 -7.22 1.45
CA LEU A 135 -3.60 -8.26 0.87
C LEU A 135 -4.50 -8.85 1.94
N ASP A 136 -5.80 -8.93 1.64
CA ASP A 136 -6.82 -9.38 2.59
C ASP A 136 -6.84 -8.52 3.87
N HIS A 137 -6.78 -7.19 3.77
CA HIS A 137 -6.72 -6.29 4.93
C HIS A 137 -7.88 -6.49 5.92
N TYR A 138 -9.02 -7.02 5.48
CA TYR A 138 -10.13 -7.43 6.35
C TYR A 138 -9.79 -8.52 7.37
N LYS A 139 -8.71 -9.29 7.15
CA LYS A 139 -8.17 -10.28 8.10
C LYS A 139 -7.19 -9.65 9.10
N SER A 140 -6.86 -8.37 8.94
CA SER A 140 -5.88 -7.70 9.79
C SER A 140 -6.36 -7.66 11.24
N HIS A 141 -5.43 -7.93 12.16
CA HIS A 141 -5.66 -7.74 13.59
C HIS A 141 -5.31 -6.30 13.97
N SER A 142 -5.66 -5.85 15.18
CA SER A 142 -5.43 -4.47 15.66
C SER A 142 -3.97 -3.96 15.55
N ASN A 143 -2.99 -4.85 15.39
CA ASN A 143 -1.57 -4.56 15.21
C ASN A 143 -1.09 -4.60 13.75
N GLN A 144 -2.00 -4.62 12.77
CA GLN A 144 -1.72 -4.67 11.34
C GLN A 144 -2.47 -3.57 10.55
N THR A 145 -3.05 -2.60 11.25
CA THR A 145 -3.73 -1.46 10.64
C THR A 145 -2.74 -0.53 9.93
N LEU A 146 -3.20 0.22 8.93
CA LEU A 146 -2.40 1.25 8.26
C LEU A 146 -1.87 2.25 9.30
N TYR A 147 -2.72 2.62 10.26
CA TYR A 147 -2.30 3.51 11.34
C TYR A 147 -1.19 2.90 12.22
N TYR A 148 -1.23 1.59 12.52
CA TYR A 148 -0.14 0.92 13.24
C TYR A 148 1.18 0.96 12.47
N HIS A 149 1.15 0.72 11.16
CA HIS A 149 2.33 0.81 10.30
C HIS A 149 2.90 2.24 10.28
N PHE A 150 2.04 3.25 10.07
CA PHE A 150 2.44 4.65 10.13
C PHE A 150 3.11 5.02 11.47
N ARG A 151 2.50 4.64 12.60
CA ARG A 151 3.06 4.88 13.94
C ARG A 151 4.40 4.19 14.15
N SER A 152 4.64 3.06 13.49
CA SER A 152 5.92 2.35 13.55
C SER A 152 7.04 3.15 12.87
N PHE A 153 6.75 3.85 11.76
CA PHE A 153 7.70 4.78 11.14
C PHE A 153 7.95 6.02 12.00
N GLN A 154 6.89 6.62 12.58
CA GLN A 154 7.04 7.77 13.47
C GLN A 154 7.96 7.49 14.67
N LYS A 155 7.79 6.32 15.31
CA LYS A 155 8.62 5.93 16.47
C LYS A 155 10.10 5.72 16.13
N ARG A 156 10.42 5.44 14.87
CA ARG A 156 11.80 5.21 14.41
C ARG A 156 12.51 6.50 13.98
N ALA A 157 11.76 7.57 13.74
CA ALA A 157 12.30 8.92 13.50
C ALA A 157 12.65 9.67 14.79
N SER A 158 12.31 9.11 15.95
CA SER A 158 12.56 9.67 17.29
C SER A 158 13.87 9.14 17.87
#